data_AF-A0A850LS85-F1
#
_entry.id   AF-A0A850LS85-F1
#
_cell.length_a   1.000
_cell.length_b   1.000
_cell.length_c   1.000
_cell.angle_alpha   90.00
_cell.angle_beta   90.00
_cell.angle_gamma   90.00
#
_symmetry.space_group_name_H-M   'P 1'
#
loop_
_entity.id
_entity.type
_entity.pdbx_description
1 polymer ?
#
loop_
_entity_poly.entity_id
_entity_poly.type
_entity_poly.pdbx_seq_one_letter_code
_entity_poly.pdbx_strand_id
1 'polypeptide(L)'
;MKQRGKKKILKEWFNYGKWIGSYSKARFPKKELNKIADVSKDLFWHDTEVKLKKIPDDQNPKEIELRIFGQTLNKEYIECISKVYEGILYEFKFKMLESEISEGICYLKFEKVI
;
A
#
# COMPACT_ATOMS: atom_id res chain seq x y z
N MET A 1 -8.51 -19.95 6.11
CA MET A 1 -7.67 -19.78 7.33
C MET A 1 -8.52 -19.57 8.60
N LYS A 2 -8.17 -20.09 9.79
CA LYS A 2 -8.88 -19.76 11.06
C LYS A 2 -8.79 -18.24 11.33
N GLN A 3 -9.88 -17.58 11.73
CA GLN A 3 -9.96 -16.11 11.86
C GLN A 3 -8.84 -15.49 12.71
N ARG A 4 -8.42 -16.15 13.80
CA ARG A 4 -7.33 -15.68 14.68
C ARG A 4 -5.96 -15.68 13.99
N GLY A 5 -5.71 -16.67 13.13
CA GLY A 5 -4.48 -16.74 12.33
C GLY A 5 -4.42 -15.62 11.30
N LYS A 6 -5.54 -15.38 10.59
CA LYS A 6 -5.64 -14.32 9.58
C LYS A 6 -5.33 -12.94 10.16
N LYS A 7 -5.93 -12.60 11.31
CA LYS A 7 -5.65 -11.32 12.00
C LYS A 7 -4.17 -11.14 12.36
N LYS A 8 -3.51 -12.22 12.80
CA LYS A 8 -2.07 -12.17 13.14
C LYS A 8 -1.25 -11.88 11.88
N ILE A 9 -1.46 -12.63 10.79
CA ILE A 9 -0.74 -12.44 9.54
C ILE A 9 -0.91 -11.02 9.00
N LEU A 10 -2.15 -10.53 8.90
CA LEU A 10 -2.42 -9.18 8.42
C LEU A 10 -1.73 -8.09 9.26
N LYS A 11 -1.61 -8.30 10.58
CA LYS A 11 -0.86 -7.40 11.47
C LYS A 11 0.64 -7.42 11.18
N GLU A 12 1.24 -8.59 10.93
CA GLU A 12 2.65 -8.68 10.56
C GLU A 12 2.94 -7.99 9.22
N TRP A 13 2.08 -8.18 8.22
CA TRP A 13 2.20 -7.47 6.94
C TRP A 13 2.08 -5.94 7.09
N PHE A 14 1.18 -5.48 7.94
CA PHE A 14 1.09 -4.06 8.29
C PHE A 14 2.37 -3.54 8.95
N ASN A 15 2.90 -4.25 9.94
CA ASN A 15 4.15 -3.88 10.61
C ASN A 15 5.34 -3.86 9.64
N TYR A 16 5.39 -4.82 8.71
CA TYR A 16 6.39 -4.84 7.66
C TYR A 16 6.27 -3.61 6.73
N GLY A 17 5.05 -3.23 6.37
CA GLY A 17 4.78 -1.99 5.66
C GLY A 17 5.30 -0.74 6.40
N LYS A 18 5.08 -0.65 7.72
CA LYS A 18 5.62 0.44 8.54
C LYS A 18 7.14 0.49 8.52
N TRP A 19 7.79 -0.67 8.56
CA TRP A 19 9.24 -0.75 8.46
C TRP A 19 9.73 -0.22 7.11
N ILE A 20 9.10 -0.62 5.99
CA ILE A 20 9.40 -0.11 4.64
C ILE A 20 9.21 1.41 4.58
N GLY A 21 8.10 1.93 5.12
CA GLY A 21 7.82 3.37 5.15
C GLY A 21 8.89 4.14 5.92
N SER A 22 9.27 3.66 7.10
CA SER A 22 10.33 4.25 7.93
C SER A 22 11.69 4.24 7.23
N TYR A 23 12.06 3.11 6.62
CA TYR A 23 13.27 2.98 5.81
C TYR A 23 13.27 3.97 4.64
N SER A 24 12.15 4.08 3.93
CA SER A 24 12.03 4.96 2.75
C SER A 24 12.21 6.43 3.11
N LYS A 25 11.66 6.88 4.24
CA LYS A 25 11.89 8.23 4.78
C LYS A 25 13.37 8.49 5.09
N ALA A 26 14.00 7.56 5.80
CA ALA A 26 15.41 7.69 6.17
C ALA A 26 16.32 7.70 4.93
N ARG A 27 15.99 6.90 3.91
CA ARG A 27 16.80 6.73 2.71
C ARG A 27 16.58 7.80 1.64
N PHE A 28 15.37 8.36 1.54
CA PHE A 28 14.97 9.25 0.43
C PHE A 28 14.25 10.54 0.87
N PRO A 29 14.85 11.42 1.70
CA PRO A 29 14.18 12.49 2.47
C PRO A 29 13.44 13.61 1.69
N LYS A 30 13.23 13.48 0.37
CA LYS A 30 12.50 14.44 -0.50
C LYS A 30 11.69 13.80 -1.64
N LYS A 31 11.68 12.47 -1.79
CA LYS A 31 11.00 11.76 -2.90
C LYS A 31 10.29 10.48 -2.43
N GLU A 32 9.95 10.44 -1.15
CA GLU A 32 9.61 9.22 -0.41
C GLU A 32 8.36 8.53 -0.98
N LEU A 33 7.32 9.32 -1.28
CA LEU A 33 6.06 8.83 -1.85
C LEU A 33 6.18 8.39 -3.31
N ASN A 34 6.95 9.12 -4.14
CA ASN A 34 7.15 8.76 -5.54
C ASN A 34 7.91 7.42 -5.66
N LYS A 35 8.83 7.14 -4.73
CA LYS A 35 9.58 5.88 -4.70
C LYS A 35 8.75 4.67 -4.29
N ILE A 36 7.66 4.86 -3.54
CA ILE A 36 6.76 3.77 -3.18
C ILE A 36 6.06 3.21 -4.43
N ALA A 37 5.61 4.07 -5.34
CA ALA A 37 5.01 3.64 -6.61
C ALA A 37 6.02 2.90 -7.49
N ASP A 38 7.27 3.35 -7.53
CA ASP A 38 8.34 2.69 -8.29
C ASP A 38 8.65 1.29 -7.72
N VAL A 39 8.86 1.20 -6.40
CA VAL A 39 9.15 -0.06 -5.70
C VAL A 39 8.00 -1.06 -5.83
N SER A 40 6.76 -0.56 -5.94
CA SER A 40 5.60 -1.41 -6.20
C SER A 40 5.70 -2.14 -7.53
N LYS A 41 6.21 -1.49 -8.57
CA LYS A 41 6.42 -2.12 -9.88
C LYS A 41 7.51 -3.18 -9.84
N ASP A 42 8.53 -2.99 -8.99
CA ASP A 42 9.62 -3.95 -8.83
C ASP A 42 9.25 -5.14 -7.93
N LEU A 43 8.33 -4.94 -6.97
CA LEU A 43 7.90 -5.97 -6.01
C LEU A 43 6.89 -6.95 -6.59
N PHE A 44 6.11 -6.55 -7.61
CA PHE A 44 5.17 -7.45 -8.25
C PHE A 44 5.71 -8.00 -9.57
N TRP A 45 5.37 -9.25 -9.85
CA TRP A 45 5.69 -9.89 -11.14
C TRP A 45 5.02 -9.15 -12.30
N HIS A 46 5.53 -9.38 -13.51
CA HIS A 46 5.16 -8.67 -14.75
C HIS A 46 3.66 -8.58 -15.05
N ASP A 47 2.82 -9.45 -14.48
CA ASP A 47 1.38 -9.49 -14.69
C ASP A 47 0.58 -8.62 -13.71
N THR A 48 1.25 -7.83 -12.86
CA THR A 48 0.60 -6.94 -11.89
C THR A 48 0.77 -5.47 -12.28
N GLU A 49 -0.35 -4.80 -12.52
CA GLU A 49 -0.39 -3.37 -12.77
C GLU A 49 -0.68 -2.62 -11.46
N VAL A 50 0.22 -1.70 -11.08
CA VAL A 50 0.02 -0.80 -9.94
C VAL A 50 -0.12 0.64 -10.42
N LYS A 51 -1.24 1.27 -10.09
CA LYS A 51 -1.53 2.68 -10.36
C LYS A 51 -1.65 3.44 -9.06
N LEU A 52 -0.79 4.45 -8.88
CA LEU A 52 -0.85 5.38 -7.77
C LEU A 52 -1.24 6.76 -8.29
N LYS A 53 -2.25 7.36 -7.68
CA LYS A 53 -2.72 8.72 -7.99
C LYS A 53 -2.65 9.55 -6.72
N LYS A 54 -2.01 10.71 -6.82
CA LYS A 54 -1.87 11.71 -5.76
C LYS A 54 -2.84 12.85 -6.00
N ILE A 55 -3.47 13.35 -4.94
CA ILE A 55 -4.46 14.43 -5.04
C ILE A 55 -4.17 15.47 -3.94
N PRO A 56 -3.74 16.70 -4.29
CA PRO A 56 -3.24 17.11 -5.60
C PRO A 56 -1.97 16.32 -6.01
N ASP A 57 -1.63 16.30 -7.30
CA ASP A 57 -0.43 15.60 -7.79
C ASP A 57 0.85 16.41 -7.53
N ASP A 58 1.25 16.45 -6.27
CA ASP A 58 2.46 17.14 -5.82
C ASP A 58 3.28 16.27 -4.85
N GLN A 59 4.19 16.91 -4.10
CA GLN A 59 5.03 16.24 -3.10
C GLN A 59 4.34 16.05 -1.73
N ASN A 60 3.22 16.73 -1.49
CA ASN A 60 2.46 16.68 -0.26
C ASN A 60 0.96 16.50 -0.52
N PRO A 61 0.56 15.35 -1.12
CA PRO A 61 -0.83 15.11 -1.45
C PRO A 61 -1.69 15.04 -0.19
N LYS A 62 -2.95 15.45 -0.33
CA LYS A 62 -3.98 15.29 0.70
C LYS A 62 -4.61 13.90 0.64
N GLU A 63 -4.74 13.34 -0.56
CA GLU A 63 -5.27 12.00 -0.78
C GLU A 63 -4.36 11.17 -1.70
N ILE A 64 -4.37 9.85 -1.48
CA ILE A 64 -3.71 8.88 -2.33
C ILE A 64 -4.72 7.80 -2.68
N GLU A 65 -4.88 7.54 -3.98
CA GLU A 65 -5.56 6.37 -4.50
C GLU A 65 -4.53 5.37 -5.01
N LEU A 66 -4.65 4.12 -4.59
CA LEU A 66 -3.85 3.00 -5.08
C LEU A 66 -4.77 1.97 -5.71
N ARG A 67 -4.44 1.55 -6.94
CA ARG A 67 -5.10 0.45 -7.64
C ARG A 67 -4.08 -0.61 -7.99
N ILE A 68 -4.42 -1.86 -7.72
CA ILE A 68 -3.59 -3.02 -8.04
C ILE A 68 -4.46 -3.99 -8.83
N PHE A 69 -3.98 -4.39 -10.00
CA PHE A 69 -4.64 -5.38 -10.86
C PHE A 69 -3.65 -6.50 -11.14
N GLY A 70 -4.02 -7.75 -10.88
CA GLY A 70 -3.16 -8.88 -11.19
C GLY A 70 -3.97 -10.15 -11.34
N GLN A 71 -3.98 -10.74 -12.55
CA GLN A 71 -4.87 -11.86 -12.89
C GLN A 71 -4.58 -13.13 -12.07
N THR A 72 -3.36 -13.28 -11.55
CA THR A 72 -2.90 -14.45 -10.80
C THR A 72 -2.95 -14.23 -9.28
N LEU A 73 -3.34 -13.05 -8.81
CA LEU A 73 -3.33 -12.71 -7.40
C LEU A 73 -4.64 -13.12 -6.71
N ASN A 74 -4.54 -14.13 -5.84
CA ASN A 74 -5.67 -14.52 -5.02
C ASN A 74 -6.03 -13.44 -3.99
N LYS A 75 -7.27 -13.49 -3.50
CA LYS A 75 -7.81 -12.51 -2.55
C LYS A 75 -7.00 -12.40 -1.26
N GLU A 76 -6.56 -13.52 -0.67
CA GLU A 76 -5.82 -13.52 0.60
C GLU A 76 -4.47 -12.81 0.48
N TYR A 77 -3.80 -12.96 -0.67
CA TYR A 77 -2.55 -12.27 -0.96
C TYR A 77 -2.77 -10.77 -1.16
N ILE A 78 -3.83 -10.37 -1.89
CA ILE A 78 -4.19 -8.95 -2.05
C ILE A 78 -4.53 -8.29 -0.71
N GLU A 79 -5.21 -8.99 0.19
CA GLU A 79 -5.46 -8.50 1.56
C GLU A 79 -4.15 -8.29 2.34
N CYS A 80 -3.14 -9.14 2.13
CA CYS A 80 -1.83 -8.94 2.75
C CYS A 80 -1.11 -7.73 2.14
N ILE A 81 -1.12 -7.59 0.81
CA ILE A 81 -0.56 -6.45 0.10
C ILE A 81 -1.20 -5.14 0.57
N SER A 82 -2.53 -5.09 0.70
CA SER A 82 -3.22 -3.88 1.14
C SER A 82 -2.75 -3.43 2.52
N LYS A 83 -2.47 -4.37 3.43
CA LYS A 83 -1.88 -4.09 4.74
C LYS A 83 -0.45 -3.58 4.67
N VAL A 84 0.36 -4.04 3.72
CA VAL A 84 1.69 -3.45 3.48
C VAL A 84 1.56 -1.98 3.11
N TYR A 85 0.71 -1.65 2.13
CA TYR A 85 0.51 -0.25 1.73
C TYR A 85 -0.09 0.61 2.83
N GLU A 86 -1.01 0.07 3.61
CA GLU A 86 -1.53 0.74 4.80
C GLU A 86 -0.41 1.07 5.78
N GLY A 87 0.48 0.11 6.07
CA GLY A 87 1.63 0.31 6.95
C GLY A 87 2.63 1.32 6.40
N ILE A 88 2.94 1.25 5.11
CA ILE A 88 3.83 2.22 4.44
C ILE A 88 3.25 3.63 4.60
N LEU A 89 1.99 3.82 4.17
CA LEU A 89 1.34 5.13 4.13
C LEU A 89 1.02 5.67 5.54
N TYR A 90 0.82 4.78 6.52
CA TYR A 90 0.74 5.15 7.93
C TYR A 90 1.95 5.96 8.38
N GLU A 91 3.17 5.53 8.00
CA GLU A 91 4.37 6.29 8.31
C GLU A 91 4.32 7.68 7.67
N PHE A 92 3.82 7.80 6.44
CA PHE A 92 3.60 9.09 5.76
C PHE A 92 2.41 9.90 6.29
N LYS A 93 1.85 9.53 7.45
CA LYS A 93 0.70 10.20 8.07
C LYS A 93 -0.53 10.17 7.17
N PHE A 94 -0.76 9.05 6.50
CA PHE A 94 -2.02 8.77 5.84
C PHE A 94 -2.78 7.69 6.60
N LYS A 95 -4.11 7.81 6.63
CA LYS A 95 -5.01 6.76 7.12
C LYS A 95 -5.86 6.26 5.96
N MET A 96 -6.19 4.97 6.02
CA MET A 96 -7.07 4.35 5.03
C MET A 96 -8.50 4.85 5.24
N LEU A 97 -9.12 5.32 4.16
CA LEU A 97 -10.53 5.70 4.11
C LEU A 97 -11.39 4.57 3.56
N GLU A 98 -10.89 3.92 2.53
CA GLU A 98 -11.66 2.97 1.74
C GLU A 98 -10.76 1.84 1.28
N SER A 99 -11.32 0.63 1.27
CA SER A 99 -10.68 -0.55 0.71
C SER A 99 -11.71 -1.44 0.04
N GLU A 100 -11.54 -1.66 -1.27
CA GLU A 100 -12.29 -2.65 -2.04
C GLU A 100 -11.32 -3.72 -2.51
N ILE A 101 -11.59 -4.97 -2.12
CA ILE A 101 -10.71 -6.10 -2.40
C ILE A 101 -11.53 -7.26 -2.97
N SER A 102 -11.21 -7.63 -4.20
CA SER A 102 -11.71 -8.82 -4.87
C SER A 102 -10.53 -9.64 -5.40
N GLU A 103 -10.83 -10.76 -6.05
CA GLU A 103 -9.80 -11.56 -6.71
C GLU A 103 -9.18 -10.77 -7.86
N GLY A 104 -7.86 -10.68 -7.87
CA GLY A 104 -7.09 -9.92 -8.84
C GLY A 104 -7.24 -8.39 -8.83
N ILE A 105 -8.05 -7.81 -7.94
CA ILE A 105 -8.27 -6.35 -7.89
C ILE A 105 -8.20 -5.82 -6.45
N CYS A 106 -7.46 -4.74 -6.28
CA CYS A 106 -7.39 -3.94 -5.06
C CYS A 106 -7.58 -2.47 -5.39
N TYR A 107 -8.52 -1.81 -4.71
CA TYR A 107 -8.60 -0.36 -4.66
C TYR A 107 -8.50 0.11 -3.22
N LEU A 108 -7.58 1.03 -2.97
CA LEU A 108 -7.36 1.63 -1.65
C LEU A 108 -7.37 3.14 -1.78
N LYS A 109 -8.10 3.81 -0.89
CA LYS A 109 -8.10 5.26 -0.77
C LYS A 109 -7.57 5.66 0.60
N PHE A 110 -6.73 6.67 0.63
CA PHE A 110 -6.11 7.20 1.83
C PHE A 110 -6.24 8.71 1.92
N GLU A 111 -6.34 9.24 3.13
CA GLU A 111 -6.25 10.68 3.40
C GLU A 111 -5.14 11.01 4.39
N LYS A 112 -4.55 12.19 4.21
CA LYS A 112 -3.53 12.74 5.10
C LYS A 112 -4.16 13.07 6.45
N VAL A 113 -3.57 12.53 7.51
CA VAL A 113 -3.86 12.90 8.90
C VAL A 113 -2.92 14.04 9.26
N ILE A 114 -3.50 15.21 9.55
CA ILE A 114 -2.81 16.41 10.02
C ILE A 114 -2.38 16.22 11.47
#